data_AF-A0A8R2H7C1-F1
#
_entry.id   AF-A0A8R2H7C1-F1
#
_cell.length_a   1.000
_cell.length_b   1.000
_cell.length_c   1.000
_cell.angle_alpha   90.00
_cell.angle_beta   90.00
_cell.angle_gamma   90.00
#
_symmetry.space_group_name_H-M   'P 1'
#
loop_
_entity.id
_entity.type
_entity.pdbx_description
1 polymer ?
#
loop_
_entity_poly.entity_id
_entity_poly.type
_entity_poly.pdbx_seq_one_letter_code
_entity_poly.pdbx_strand_id
1 'polypeptide(L)'
;MKSTMNIMKITQCYHRFWKRIFMFSVLVWVIIFCATFYVEREKPFDDDLEQTLSITLQHLDKEHRTNIELTEIRNDLIQKLRFDEKKMKNKKKMLYPPSEEYELLRRRIYSNTKEVWYYVSSTLRSLANEFDDLKPKVSDMKTMVDEHYRSLLRDVAKLVDVDGYSQWRWKEFGSLSRLVEKRLRHTQNPPDCTKAKKLLCNFFSANWCGFGCRVHHFVKCLFVAYATERTMIIDNPGNWRFTSGGWEKLFLPLSNTCTSADGETFSIWPDNETTQVINYIVPTPQFAAKHLNPPYIPVVLPEDLAGRINVLHGDPAVWWIGQFFKYIFRPQPSTTIAFNEFAKRVHFQKPIVGLHIRRTDKLINEASLHKLEEYMYHAEEYYKLKELDGVYDTKRIYLATDEPTLFDEARLKYPEYDIIGDPEISKTASVRQRELDGSIININIEIYFLAHCDYLVCTFSSNVCRLAYEIMNSLQPDASAKFTSLDDTFYFHGQVHRLNVALLSHKSEGSEEMDLEVGDEIEVAGNHWDGYSKGKNLRTKKTLLYPTFKVTTKIEVLPFASYPNITLNTEA
;
A
#
# COMPACT_ATOMS: atom_id res chain seq x y z
N MET A 1 148.46 -1.91 64.66
CA MET A 1 149.51 -1.33 63.79
C MET A 1 148.90 -1.05 62.42
N LYS A 2 148.94 0.22 61.98
CA LYS A 2 148.75 0.78 60.62
C LYS A 2 147.85 0.03 59.62
N SER A 3 146.65 0.58 59.35
CA SER A 3 146.44 1.43 58.16
C SER A 3 144.93 1.53 57.85
N THR A 4 144.25 2.38 58.61
CA THR A 4 142.80 2.67 58.59
C THR A 4 142.38 3.66 57.49
N MET A 5 143.11 3.81 56.38
CA MET A 5 142.97 5.04 55.56
C MET A 5 142.83 4.86 54.05
N ASN A 6 142.17 3.81 53.52
CA ASN A 6 141.92 3.79 52.06
C ASN A 6 140.69 3.08 51.43
N ILE A 7 139.71 2.50 52.15
CA ILE A 7 138.50 1.95 51.49
C ILE A 7 137.17 2.55 52.02
N MET A 8 137.26 3.60 52.85
CA MET A 8 136.11 4.48 53.15
C MET A 8 135.61 5.26 51.92
N LYS A 9 136.43 5.34 50.85
CA LYS A 9 136.08 5.98 49.56
C LYS A 9 135.26 5.08 48.62
N ILE A 10 135.42 3.75 48.69
CA ILE A 10 134.72 2.84 47.77
C ILE A 10 133.25 2.68 48.17
N THR A 11 132.96 2.59 49.47
CA THR A 11 131.59 2.51 50.00
C THR A 11 130.79 3.80 49.79
N GLN A 12 131.41 4.99 49.88
CA GLN A 12 130.72 6.26 49.58
C GLN A 12 130.36 6.43 48.11
N CYS A 13 131.18 5.92 47.18
CA CYS A 13 130.87 5.99 45.75
C CYS A 13 129.72 5.04 45.39
N TYR A 14 129.74 3.82 45.95
CA TYR A 14 128.68 2.82 45.75
C TYR A 14 127.32 3.29 46.30
N HIS A 15 127.31 3.96 47.46
CA HIS A 15 126.07 4.48 48.06
C HIS A 15 125.48 5.66 47.26
N ARG A 16 126.32 6.55 46.69
CA ARG A 16 125.85 7.63 45.82
C ARG A 16 125.24 7.12 44.51
N PHE A 17 125.79 6.04 43.94
CA PHE A 17 125.26 5.43 42.72
C PHE A 17 123.84 4.87 42.94
N TRP A 18 123.64 4.08 43.99
CA TRP A 18 122.33 3.51 44.31
C TRP A 18 121.29 4.56 44.73
N LYS A 19 121.69 5.64 45.43
CA LYS A 19 120.77 6.75 45.72
C LYS A 19 120.23 7.43 44.45
N ARG A 20 121.05 7.59 43.41
CA ARG A 20 120.61 8.18 42.14
C ARG A 20 119.63 7.27 41.40
N ILE A 21 119.89 5.96 41.39
CA ILE A 21 118.99 4.97 40.78
C ILE A 21 117.63 4.96 41.50
N PHE A 22 117.62 4.96 42.83
CA PHE A 22 116.39 4.96 43.61
C PHE A 22 115.56 6.24 43.39
N MET A 23 116.21 7.41 43.36
CA MET A 23 115.50 8.67 43.07
C MET A 23 114.89 8.67 41.66
N PHE A 24 115.58 8.09 40.68
CA PHE A 24 115.07 7.98 39.32
C PHE A 24 113.89 7.00 39.24
N SER A 25 113.94 5.87 39.96
CA SER A 25 112.81 4.92 39.98
C SER A 25 111.57 5.51 40.63
N VAL A 26 111.72 6.28 41.72
CA VAL A 26 110.59 6.97 42.37
C VAL A 26 109.96 7.98 41.43
N LEU A 27 110.77 8.74 40.69
CA LEU A 27 110.27 9.76 39.76
C LEU A 27 109.53 9.14 38.57
N VAL A 28 110.02 8.00 38.04
CA VAL A 28 109.31 7.21 37.03
C VAL A 28 107.98 6.68 37.58
N TRP A 29 107.95 6.20 38.83
CA TRP A 29 106.72 5.74 39.47
C TRP A 29 105.70 6.86 39.66
N VAL A 30 106.13 8.08 40.02
CA VAL A 30 105.22 9.24 40.13
C VAL A 30 104.65 9.61 38.76
N ILE A 31 105.47 9.59 37.70
CA ILE A 31 104.99 9.87 36.33
C ILE A 31 103.97 8.82 35.88
N ILE A 32 104.22 7.53 36.12
CA ILE A 32 103.27 6.46 35.79
C ILE A 32 101.97 6.67 36.57
N PHE A 33 102.04 6.98 37.86
CA PHE A 33 100.86 7.18 38.70
C PHE A 33 100.03 8.39 38.24
N CYS A 34 100.69 9.49 37.85
CA CYS A 34 100.00 10.65 37.27
C CYS A 34 99.37 10.33 35.91
N ALA A 35 100.04 9.55 35.06
CA ALA A 35 99.51 9.16 33.76
C ALA A 35 98.28 8.24 33.89
N THR A 36 98.29 7.28 34.82
CA THR A 36 97.12 6.41 35.06
C THR A 36 95.92 7.20 35.58
N PHE A 37 96.14 8.17 36.47
CA PHE A 37 95.05 9.02 36.98
C PHE A 37 94.49 9.97 35.92
N TYR A 38 95.33 10.42 34.98
CA TYR A 38 94.87 11.29 33.88
C TYR A 38 94.02 10.51 32.86
N VAL A 39 94.37 9.24 32.59
CA VAL A 39 93.65 8.40 31.62
C VAL A 39 92.29 7.92 32.14
N GLU A 40 92.09 7.77 33.45
CA GLU A 40 90.79 7.40 34.02
C GLU A 40 89.76 8.54 34.03
N ARG A 41 90.17 9.80 33.80
CA ARG A 41 89.26 10.95 33.79
C ARG A 41 88.61 11.24 32.43
N GLU A 42 89.04 10.58 31.36
CA GLU A 42 88.45 10.74 30.02
C GLU A 42 87.90 9.42 29.49
N LYS A 43 86.81 8.93 30.08
CA LYS A 43 85.83 8.09 29.37
C LYS A 43 84.42 8.63 29.63
N PRO A 44 83.76 9.27 28.64
CA PRO A 44 82.34 9.56 28.73
C PRO A 44 81.58 8.26 28.44
N PHE A 45 81.03 7.66 29.48
CA PHE A 45 80.15 6.50 29.44
C PHE A 45 78.84 6.94 30.06
N ASP A 46 78.00 7.69 29.33
CA ASP A 46 76.63 7.99 29.78
C ASP A 46 75.68 8.48 28.66
N ASP A 47 76.15 9.18 27.62
CA ASP A 47 75.24 9.80 26.63
C ASP A 47 74.49 8.80 25.71
N ASP A 48 75.13 7.72 25.26
CA ASP A 48 74.55 6.83 24.22
C ASP A 48 73.43 5.91 24.76
N LEU A 49 73.54 5.50 26.03
CA LEU A 49 72.52 4.68 26.70
C LEU A 49 71.30 5.50 27.07
N GLU A 50 71.50 6.72 27.57
CA GLU A 50 70.42 7.64 27.92
C GLU A 50 69.65 8.07 26.65
N GLN A 51 70.36 8.32 25.55
CA GLN A 51 69.75 8.61 24.25
C GLN A 51 68.96 7.41 23.71
N THR A 52 69.51 6.19 23.78
CA THR A 52 68.82 4.97 23.33
C THR A 52 67.58 4.68 24.17
N LEU A 53 67.64 4.87 25.50
CA LEU A 53 66.52 4.69 26.40
C LEU A 53 65.41 5.73 26.14
N SER A 54 65.78 6.99 25.93
CA SER A 54 64.88 8.09 25.56
C SER A 54 64.11 7.78 24.27
N ILE A 55 64.81 7.34 23.21
CA ILE A 55 64.20 6.96 21.93
C ILE A 55 63.25 5.76 22.10
N THR A 56 63.64 4.78 22.91
CA THR A 56 62.82 3.58 23.17
C THR A 56 61.55 3.92 23.95
N LEU A 57 61.64 4.80 24.95
CA LEU A 57 60.48 5.29 25.71
C LEU A 57 59.54 6.11 24.83
N GLN A 58 60.08 6.96 23.94
CA GLN A 58 59.26 7.69 22.96
C GLN A 58 58.54 6.74 21.99
N HIS A 59 59.20 5.67 21.54
CA HIS A 59 58.55 4.65 20.72
C HIS A 59 57.46 3.90 21.49
N LEU A 60 57.71 3.54 22.75
CA LEU A 60 56.73 2.86 23.60
C LEU A 60 55.49 3.73 23.86
N ASP A 61 55.69 5.03 24.12
CA ASP A 61 54.59 5.99 24.28
C ASP A 61 53.78 6.15 22.99
N LYS A 62 54.46 6.17 21.84
CA LYS A 62 53.79 6.22 20.53
C LYS A 62 52.97 4.96 20.28
N GLU A 63 53.51 3.77 20.53
CA GLU A 63 52.76 2.52 20.42
C GLU A 63 51.60 2.44 21.41
N HIS A 64 51.79 2.95 22.63
CA HIS A 64 50.72 3.00 23.63
C HIS A 64 49.55 3.89 23.15
N ARG A 65 49.85 5.07 22.59
CA ARG A 65 48.84 5.95 22.00
C ARG A 65 48.13 5.29 20.82
N THR A 66 48.87 4.66 19.91
CA THR A 66 48.27 3.92 18.78
C THR A 66 47.39 2.77 19.26
N ASN A 67 47.78 2.05 20.33
CA ASN A 67 46.94 1.00 20.91
C ASN A 67 45.65 1.55 21.55
N ILE A 68 45.70 2.73 22.19
CA ILE A 68 44.50 3.40 22.70
C ILE A 68 43.58 3.78 21.54
N GLU A 69 44.10 4.44 20.50
CA GLU A 69 43.35 4.82 19.29
C GLU A 69 42.71 3.60 18.60
N LEU A 70 43.47 2.50 18.45
CA LEU A 70 42.95 1.25 17.88
C LEU A 70 41.85 0.62 18.75
N THR A 71 41.96 0.75 20.07
CA THR A 71 40.94 0.25 21.00
C THR A 71 39.66 1.08 20.90
N GLU A 72 39.77 2.40 20.75
CA GLU A 72 38.63 3.28 20.50
C GLU A 72 37.95 2.97 19.16
N ILE A 73 38.72 2.83 18.07
CA ILE A 73 38.20 2.45 16.75
C ILE A 73 37.50 1.09 16.81
N ARG A 74 38.09 0.10 17.51
CA ARG A 74 37.49 -1.21 17.71
C ARG A 74 36.15 -1.10 18.45
N ASN A 75 36.08 -0.29 19.50
CA ASN A 75 34.86 -0.11 20.28
C ASN A 75 33.76 0.58 19.47
N ASP A 76 34.11 1.59 18.67
CA ASP A 76 33.19 2.24 17.73
C ASP A 76 32.66 1.24 16.67
N LEU A 77 33.54 0.41 16.09
CA LEU A 77 33.12 -0.64 15.16
C LEU A 77 32.17 -1.65 15.80
N ILE A 78 32.46 -2.11 17.02
CA ILE A 78 31.59 -3.03 17.77
C ILE A 78 30.22 -2.40 18.04
N GLN A 79 30.18 -1.10 18.37
CA GLN A 79 28.93 -0.39 18.61
C GLN A 79 28.10 -0.25 17.32
N LYS A 80 28.75 0.08 16.19
CA LYS A 80 28.12 0.12 14.86
C LYS A 80 27.57 -1.26 14.45
N LEU A 81 28.35 -2.32 14.62
CA LEU A 81 27.91 -3.70 14.35
C LEU A 81 26.70 -4.10 15.21
N ARG A 82 26.69 -3.78 16.51
CA ARG A 82 25.54 -4.05 17.40
C ARG A 82 24.30 -3.24 16.99
N PHE A 83 24.47 -2.01 16.52
CA PHE A 83 23.39 -1.18 16.02
C PHE A 83 22.80 -1.79 14.74
N ASP A 84 23.65 -2.24 13.82
CA ASP A 84 23.24 -2.92 12.58
C ASP A 84 22.57 -4.27 12.84
N GLU A 85 23.04 -5.06 13.81
CA GLU A 85 22.39 -6.29 14.25
C GLU A 85 21.00 -6.05 14.85
N LYS A 86 20.84 -5.01 15.69
CA LYS A 86 19.52 -4.61 16.23
C LYS A 86 18.59 -4.14 15.11
N LYS A 87 19.10 -3.34 14.17
CA LYS A 87 18.35 -2.88 12.99
C LYS A 87 17.92 -4.06 12.12
N MET A 88 18.79 -5.05 11.92
CA MET A 88 18.46 -6.29 11.21
C MET A 88 17.46 -7.18 11.94
N LYS A 89 17.57 -7.34 13.27
CA LYS A 89 16.58 -8.07 14.07
C LYS A 89 15.21 -7.40 14.04
N ASN A 90 15.15 -6.08 14.14
CA ASN A 90 13.89 -5.34 13.99
C ASN A 90 13.33 -5.46 12.56
N LYS A 91 14.18 -5.36 11.53
CA LYS A 91 13.78 -5.56 10.12
C LYS A 91 13.27 -6.99 9.85
N LYS A 92 13.85 -8.02 10.49
CA LYS A 92 13.35 -9.40 10.44
C LYS A 92 12.00 -9.55 11.14
N LYS A 93 11.75 -8.83 12.24
CA LYS A 93 10.48 -8.85 12.98
C LYS A 93 9.34 -8.16 12.22
N MET A 94 9.63 -7.11 11.45
CA MET A 94 8.67 -6.35 10.62
C MET A 94 8.20 -7.06 9.34
N LEU A 95 8.68 -8.29 9.06
CA LEU A 95 8.37 -9.04 7.85
C LEU A 95 7.42 -10.23 8.05
N TYR A 96 7.05 -10.54 9.30
CA TYR A 96 6.12 -11.63 9.59
C TYR A 96 4.68 -11.21 9.27
N PRO A 97 3.88 -12.11 8.65
CA PRO A 97 2.47 -11.83 8.41
C PRO A 97 1.71 -11.72 9.74
N PRO A 98 0.74 -10.80 9.86
CA PRO A 98 -0.26 -10.87 10.92
C PRO A 98 -1.08 -12.16 10.78
N SER A 99 -1.66 -12.64 11.88
CA SER A 99 -2.67 -13.70 11.79
C SER A 99 -3.93 -13.17 11.10
N GLU A 100 -4.65 -14.05 10.43
CA GLU A 100 -5.94 -13.72 9.83
C GLU A 100 -6.93 -13.20 10.88
N GLU A 101 -7.00 -13.86 12.03
CA GLU A 101 -7.83 -13.44 13.17
C GLU A 101 -7.54 -12.00 13.61
N TYR A 102 -6.26 -11.60 13.65
CA TYR A 102 -5.88 -10.24 14.04
C TYR A 102 -6.43 -9.20 13.06
N GLU A 103 -6.22 -9.38 11.75
CA GLU A 103 -6.71 -8.42 10.74
C GLU A 103 -8.23 -8.39 10.68
N LEU A 104 -8.89 -9.56 10.75
CA LEU A 104 -10.34 -9.64 10.77
C LEU A 104 -10.94 -8.96 11.99
N LEU A 105 -10.35 -9.16 13.18
CA LEU A 105 -10.81 -8.51 14.40
C LEU A 105 -10.59 -7.00 14.36
N ARG A 106 -9.42 -6.54 13.90
CA ARG A 106 -9.11 -5.10 13.75
C ARG A 106 -10.13 -4.41 12.84
N ARG A 107 -10.44 -5.01 11.68
CA ARG A 107 -11.45 -4.48 10.74
C ARG A 107 -12.87 -4.58 11.31
N ARG A 108 -13.18 -5.65 12.06
CA ARG A 108 -14.47 -5.79 12.74
C ARG A 108 -14.69 -4.69 13.78
N ILE A 109 -13.66 -4.31 14.53
CA ILE A 109 -13.73 -3.16 15.47
C ILE A 109 -14.04 -1.87 14.70
N TYR A 110 -13.35 -1.62 13.57
CA TYR A 110 -13.63 -0.46 12.72
C TYR A 110 -15.10 -0.43 12.26
N SER A 111 -15.59 -1.54 11.67
CA SER A 111 -16.96 -1.64 11.17
C SER A 111 -17.99 -1.51 12.30
N ASN A 112 -17.78 -2.16 13.44
CA ASN A 112 -18.71 -2.09 14.57
C ASN A 112 -18.76 -0.68 15.17
N THR A 113 -17.64 0.05 15.22
CA THR A 113 -17.64 1.47 15.64
C THR A 113 -18.54 2.32 14.72
N LYS A 114 -18.52 2.06 13.41
CA LYS A 114 -19.43 2.70 12.46
C LYS A 114 -20.88 2.30 12.69
N GLU A 115 -21.17 1.02 12.86
CA GLU A 115 -22.55 0.54 13.08
C GLU A 115 -23.16 1.08 14.37
N VAL A 116 -22.38 1.20 15.45
CA VAL A 116 -22.82 1.86 16.69
C VAL A 116 -23.18 3.33 16.42
N TRP A 117 -22.32 4.05 15.70
CA TRP A 117 -22.60 5.45 15.35
C TRP A 117 -23.82 5.60 14.44
N TYR A 118 -23.99 4.72 13.45
CA TYR A 118 -25.16 4.70 12.56
C TYR A 118 -26.45 4.53 13.35
N TYR A 119 -26.49 3.53 14.23
CA TYR A 119 -27.65 3.27 15.09
C TYR A 119 -27.96 4.47 15.99
N VAL A 120 -26.98 4.92 16.79
CA VAL A 120 -27.18 6.03 17.72
C VAL A 120 -27.57 7.32 16.99
N SER A 121 -26.92 7.65 15.87
CA SER A 121 -27.23 8.85 15.10
C SER A 121 -28.62 8.80 14.49
N SER A 122 -29.04 7.64 13.97
CA SER A 122 -30.38 7.46 13.40
C SER A 122 -31.45 7.58 14.48
N THR A 123 -31.29 6.89 15.61
CA THR A 123 -32.24 6.95 16.73
C THR A 123 -32.34 8.36 17.32
N LEU A 124 -31.21 9.05 17.53
CA LEU A 124 -31.21 10.44 17.99
C LEU A 124 -31.96 11.36 17.02
N ARG A 125 -31.73 11.21 15.71
CA ARG A 125 -32.44 11.99 14.69
C ARG A 125 -33.95 11.70 14.71
N SER A 126 -34.35 10.44 14.87
CA SER A 126 -35.76 10.06 15.00
C SER A 126 -36.42 10.74 16.20
N LEU A 127 -35.76 10.70 17.37
CA LEU A 127 -36.25 11.33 18.60
C LEU A 127 -36.40 12.85 18.46
N ALA A 128 -35.44 13.52 17.81
CA ALA A 128 -35.50 14.97 17.55
C ALA A 128 -36.61 15.35 16.56
N ASN A 129 -36.99 14.45 15.65
CA ASN A 129 -38.08 14.68 14.70
C ASN A 129 -39.46 14.45 15.35
N GLU A 130 -39.54 13.56 16.33
CA GLU A 130 -40.78 13.26 17.05
C GLU A 130 -41.11 14.32 18.11
N PHE A 131 -40.09 14.88 18.78
CA PHE A 131 -40.26 15.85 19.86
C PHE A 131 -39.42 17.11 19.63
N ASP A 132 -40.07 18.18 19.19
CA ASP A 132 -39.40 19.47 18.89
C ASP A 132 -38.62 20.04 20.10
N ASP A 133 -39.15 19.90 21.32
CA ASP A 133 -38.50 20.38 22.55
C ASP A 133 -37.18 19.65 22.87
N LEU A 134 -36.98 18.45 22.32
CA LEU A 134 -35.75 17.68 22.51
C LEU A 134 -34.65 18.05 21.52
N LYS A 135 -34.95 18.79 20.44
CA LYS A 135 -33.98 19.13 19.39
C LYS A 135 -32.67 19.73 19.93
N PRO A 136 -32.68 20.71 20.86
CA PRO A 136 -31.43 21.28 21.38
C PRO A 136 -30.59 20.24 22.13
N LYS A 137 -31.22 19.47 23.04
CA LYS A 137 -30.52 18.44 23.82
C LYS A 137 -29.98 17.32 22.94
N VAL A 138 -30.74 16.91 21.92
CA VAL A 138 -30.28 15.92 20.94
C VAL A 138 -29.11 16.44 20.14
N SER A 139 -29.11 17.72 19.75
CA SER A 139 -27.99 18.35 19.05
C SER A 139 -26.70 18.34 19.90
N ASP A 140 -26.80 18.67 21.19
CA ASP A 140 -25.65 18.63 22.11
C ASP A 140 -25.12 17.20 22.27
N MET A 141 -26.02 16.22 22.47
CA MET A 141 -25.66 14.80 22.54
C MET A 141 -25.01 14.31 21.26
N LYS A 142 -25.57 14.66 20.10
CA LYS A 142 -25.03 14.27 18.79
C LYS A 142 -23.62 14.82 18.60
N THR A 143 -23.36 16.06 19.00
CA THR A 143 -22.03 16.68 18.90
C THR A 143 -20.99 15.86 19.68
N MET A 144 -21.28 15.52 20.93
CA MET A 144 -20.40 14.68 21.76
C MET A 144 -20.23 13.26 21.20
N VAL A 145 -21.31 12.65 20.71
CA VAL A 145 -21.27 11.31 20.09
C VAL A 145 -20.41 11.31 18.83
N ASP A 146 -20.54 12.33 17.97
CA ASP A 146 -19.74 12.46 16.76
C ASP A 146 -18.25 12.63 17.09
N GLU A 147 -17.91 13.42 18.12
CA GLU A 147 -16.52 13.58 18.57
C GLU A 147 -15.93 12.28 19.10
N HIS A 148 -16.66 11.54 19.93
CA HIS A 148 -16.24 10.23 20.42
C HIS A 148 -16.07 9.23 19.28
N TYR A 149 -17.02 9.20 18.33
CA TYR A 149 -16.94 8.37 17.15
C TYR A 149 -15.70 8.68 16.32
N ARG A 150 -15.42 9.96 16.06
CA ARG A 150 -14.21 10.39 15.33
C ARG A 150 -12.93 9.97 16.05
N SER A 151 -12.88 10.13 17.38
CA SER A 151 -11.75 9.69 18.20
C SER A 151 -11.51 8.18 18.08
N LEU A 152 -12.56 7.37 18.21
CA LEU A 152 -12.48 5.92 18.07
C LEU A 152 -12.03 5.48 16.68
N LEU A 153 -12.59 6.07 15.62
CA LEU A 153 -12.16 5.76 14.25
C LEU A 153 -10.70 6.10 14.01
N ARG A 154 -10.25 7.23 14.51
CA ARG A 154 -8.85 7.67 14.44
C ARG A 154 -7.93 6.67 15.14
N ASP A 155 -8.25 6.24 16.35
CA ASP A 155 -7.42 5.27 17.08
C ASP A 155 -7.36 3.91 16.37
N VAL A 156 -8.49 3.43 15.84
CA VAL A 156 -8.53 2.19 15.05
C VAL A 156 -7.73 2.31 13.74
N ALA A 157 -7.79 3.48 13.07
CA ALA A 157 -6.99 3.74 11.88
C ALA A 157 -5.49 3.76 12.20
N LYS A 158 -5.10 4.35 13.35
CA LYS A 158 -3.70 4.39 13.82
C LYS A 158 -3.11 3.03 14.16
N LEU A 159 -3.93 2.02 14.48
CA LEU A 159 -3.43 0.67 14.73
C LEU A 159 -2.55 0.18 13.58
N VAL A 160 -2.90 0.50 12.33
CA VAL A 160 -2.14 0.14 11.13
C VAL A 160 -0.70 0.65 11.16
N ASP A 161 -0.46 1.78 11.80
CA ASP A 161 0.85 2.42 11.87
C ASP A 161 1.70 1.89 13.03
N VAL A 162 1.07 1.47 14.13
CA VAL A 162 1.76 1.07 15.37
C VAL A 162 1.84 -0.43 15.59
N ASP A 163 1.06 -1.23 14.85
CA ASP A 163 1.03 -2.69 14.98
C ASP A 163 2.26 -3.42 14.41
N GLY A 164 3.11 -2.70 13.67
CA GLY A 164 4.35 -3.24 13.11
C GLY A 164 4.18 -4.03 11.81
N TYR A 165 2.96 -4.13 11.25
CA TYR A 165 2.69 -4.88 10.01
C TYR A 165 2.64 -4.01 8.75
N SER A 166 2.80 -2.69 8.85
CA SER A 166 2.75 -1.78 7.69
C SER A 166 3.70 -2.19 6.55
N GLN A 167 4.95 -2.52 6.87
CA GLN A 167 5.92 -2.99 5.87
C GLN A 167 5.49 -4.31 5.22
N TRP A 168 4.94 -5.24 6.01
CA TRP A 168 4.39 -6.48 5.49
C TRP A 168 3.23 -6.23 4.53
N ARG A 169 2.26 -5.36 4.88
CA ARG A 169 1.10 -5.03 4.03
C ARG A 169 1.55 -4.52 2.66
N TRP A 170 2.50 -3.58 2.63
CA TRP A 170 3.05 -3.06 1.37
C TRP A 170 3.79 -4.12 0.55
N LYS A 171 4.60 -4.96 1.21
CA LYS A 171 5.31 -6.05 0.54
C LYS A 171 4.34 -7.09 -0.03
N GLU A 172 3.34 -7.49 0.75
CA GLU A 172 2.35 -8.48 0.36
C GLU A 172 1.45 -7.95 -0.76
N PHE A 173 1.01 -6.70 -0.67
CA PHE A 173 0.31 -6.02 -1.76
C PHE A 173 1.12 -6.03 -3.06
N GLY A 174 2.40 -5.61 -3.00
CA GLY A 174 3.29 -5.63 -4.16
C GLY A 174 3.57 -7.05 -4.68
N SER A 175 3.58 -8.05 -3.80
CA SER A 175 3.69 -9.46 -4.18
C SER A 175 2.42 -9.93 -4.89
N LEU A 176 1.26 -9.89 -4.25
CA LEU A 176 0.00 -10.36 -4.81
C LEU A 176 -0.33 -9.64 -6.13
N SER A 177 -0.17 -8.32 -6.19
CA SER A 177 -0.43 -7.55 -7.41
C SER A 177 0.47 -7.98 -8.57
N ARG A 178 1.78 -8.16 -8.34
CA ARG A 178 2.72 -8.66 -9.36
C ARG A 178 2.40 -10.09 -9.79
N LEU A 179 1.96 -10.95 -8.88
CA LEU A 179 1.59 -12.32 -9.20
C LEU A 179 0.38 -12.36 -10.13
N VAL A 180 -0.69 -11.62 -9.79
CA VAL A 180 -1.91 -11.54 -10.61
C VAL A 180 -1.59 -10.94 -11.97
N GLU A 181 -0.81 -9.86 -12.02
CA GLU A 181 -0.37 -9.26 -13.27
C GLU A 181 0.45 -10.25 -14.13
N LYS A 182 1.38 -11.00 -13.51
CA LYS A 182 2.19 -12.02 -14.22
C LYS A 182 1.32 -13.13 -14.80
N ARG A 183 0.32 -13.60 -14.04
CA ARG A 183 -0.65 -14.60 -14.52
C ARG A 183 -1.50 -14.06 -15.66
N LEU A 184 -2.04 -12.84 -15.54
CA LEU A 184 -2.79 -12.18 -16.62
C LEU A 184 -1.94 -12.01 -17.88
N ARG A 185 -0.68 -11.55 -17.75
CA ARG A 185 0.24 -11.45 -18.90
C ARG A 185 0.48 -12.82 -19.54
N HIS A 186 0.66 -13.87 -18.74
CA HIS A 186 0.83 -15.22 -19.26
C HIS A 186 -0.40 -15.68 -20.05
N THR A 187 -1.59 -15.60 -19.46
CA THR A 187 -2.85 -16.01 -20.11
C THR A 187 -3.14 -15.21 -21.37
N GLN A 188 -2.83 -13.91 -21.37
CA GLN A 188 -3.10 -13.05 -22.52
C GLN A 188 -2.03 -13.14 -23.61
N ASN A 189 -0.81 -13.61 -23.32
CA ASN A 189 0.29 -13.63 -24.31
C ASN A 189 0.79 -15.07 -24.57
N PRO A 190 -0.03 -15.93 -25.21
CA PRO A 190 0.39 -17.27 -25.56
C PRO A 190 1.55 -17.22 -26.58
N PRO A 191 2.46 -18.21 -26.56
CA PRO A 191 3.58 -18.28 -27.51
C PRO A 191 3.12 -18.54 -28.95
N ASP A 192 2.00 -19.24 -29.14
CA ASP A 192 1.39 -19.54 -30.43
C ASP A 192 -0.10 -19.22 -30.39
N CYS A 193 -0.49 -18.08 -30.99
CA CYS A 193 -1.88 -17.64 -31.03
C CYS A 193 -2.80 -18.57 -31.83
N THR A 194 -2.26 -19.36 -32.77
CA THR A 194 -3.08 -20.28 -33.59
C THR A 194 -3.54 -21.49 -32.80
N LYS A 195 -2.78 -21.88 -31.78
CA LYS A 195 -3.07 -23.03 -30.91
C LYS A 195 -3.71 -22.65 -29.58
N ALA A 196 -3.60 -21.38 -29.17
CA ALA A 196 -4.13 -20.90 -27.91
C ALA A 196 -5.63 -21.16 -27.76
N LYS A 197 -6.06 -21.54 -26.55
CA LYS A 197 -7.47 -21.52 -26.19
C LYS A 197 -7.92 -20.06 -26.01
N LYS A 198 -9.05 -19.69 -26.59
CA LYS A 198 -9.53 -18.31 -26.66
C LYS A 198 -10.92 -18.17 -26.09
N LEU A 199 -11.18 -17.01 -25.49
CA LEU A 199 -12.51 -16.55 -25.12
C LEU A 199 -12.80 -15.28 -25.92
N LEU A 200 -13.73 -15.36 -26.87
CA LEU A 200 -14.22 -14.20 -27.61
C LEU A 200 -15.25 -13.49 -26.74
N CYS A 201 -14.96 -12.25 -26.36
CA CYS A 201 -15.86 -11.42 -25.58
C CYS A 201 -16.76 -10.62 -26.51
N ASN A 202 -18.01 -11.06 -26.66
CA ASN A 202 -18.95 -10.48 -27.59
C ASN A 202 -19.95 -9.55 -26.88
N PHE A 203 -19.92 -8.28 -27.26
CA PHE A 203 -20.86 -7.25 -26.82
C PHE A 203 -21.82 -6.87 -27.96
N PHE A 204 -23.08 -7.32 -27.84
CA PHE A 204 -24.05 -7.25 -28.94
C PHE A 204 -24.63 -5.87 -29.22
N SER A 205 -24.71 -4.98 -28.23
CA SER A 205 -25.32 -3.67 -28.43
C SER A 205 -24.62 -2.61 -27.59
N ALA A 206 -24.22 -1.51 -28.23
CA ALA A 206 -23.63 -0.37 -27.56
C ALA A 206 -24.65 0.56 -26.88
N ASN A 207 -25.93 0.43 -27.25
CA ASN A 207 -26.94 1.45 -26.98
C ASN A 207 -27.58 1.34 -25.58
N TRP A 208 -27.27 0.29 -24.81
CA TRP A 208 -27.94 0.03 -23.54
C TRP A 208 -27.16 0.50 -22.31
N CYS A 209 -25.88 0.85 -22.42
CA CYS A 209 -25.14 1.43 -21.30
C CYS A 209 -23.90 2.26 -21.69
N GLY A 210 -23.48 3.15 -20.79
CA GLY A 210 -22.33 4.06 -20.96
C GLY A 210 -20.97 3.42 -20.65
N PHE A 211 -19.89 4.21 -20.78
CA PHE A 211 -18.50 3.76 -20.67
C PHE A 211 -18.22 2.86 -19.46
N GLY A 212 -18.55 3.29 -18.24
CA GLY A 212 -18.29 2.51 -17.02
C GLY A 212 -18.89 1.10 -17.08
N CYS A 213 -20.17 0.99 -17.44
CA CYS A 213 -20.84 -0.30 -17.61
C CYS A 213 -20.16 -1.19 -18.68
N ARG A 214 -19.78 -0.62 -19.83
CA ARG A 214 -19.07 -1.36 -20.89
C ARG A 214 -17.74 -1.91 -20.40
N VAL A 215 -16.98 -1.13 -19.62
CA VAL A 215 -15.70 -1.57 -19.04
C VAL A 215 -15.92 -2.65 -17.95
N HIS A 216 -16.98 -2.58 -17.14
CA HIS A 216 -17.34 -3.67 -16.22
C HIS A 216 -17.66 -4.98 -16.97
N HIS A 217 -18.38 -4.92 -18.09
CA HIS A 217 -18.61 -6.09 -18.94
C HIS A 217 -17.33 -6.64 -19.56
N PHE A 218 -16.43 -5.74 -19.96
CA PHE A 218 -15.13 -6.10 -20.50
C PHE A 218 -14.29 -6.88 -19.48
N VAL A 219 -14.24 -6.40 -18.24
CA VAL A 219 -13.56 -7.10 -17.13
C VAL A 219 -14.26 -8.40 -16.77
N LYS A 220 -15.59 -8.47 -16.85
CA LYS A 220 -16.36 -9.72 -16.67
C LYS A 220 -15.86 -10.82 -17.60
N CYS A 221 -15.64 -10.51 -18.88
CA CYS A 221 -15.05 -11.48 -19.82
C CYS A 221 -13.62 -11.88 -19.40
N LEU A 222 -12.81 -10.92 -18.97
CA LEU A 222 -11.42 -11.17 -18.59
C LEU A 222 -11.31 -12.09 -17.37
N PHE A 223 -12.23 -11.97 -16.41
CA PHE A 223 -12.33 -12.91 -15.28
C PHE A 223 -12.57 -14.35 -15.74
N VAL A 224 -13.54 -14.55 -16.64
CA VAL A 224 -13.87 -15.88 -17.16
C VAL A 224 -12.69 -16.44 -17.94
N ALA A 225 -12.06 -15.61 -18.77
CA ALA A 225 -10.89 -15.99 -19.55
C ALA A 225 -9.72 -16.39 -18.64
N TYR A 226 -9.47 -15.62 -17.58
CA TYR A 226 -8.47 -15.94 -16.57
C TYR A 226 -8.80 -17.22 -15.81
N ALA A 227 -10.06 -17.43 -15.41
CA ALA A 227 -10.46 -18.61 -14.65
C ALA A 227 -10.36 -19.91 -15.47
N THR A 228 -10.52 -19.82 -16.79
CA THR A 228 -10.55 -20.96 -17.73
C THR A 228 -9.26 -21.13 -18.53
N GLU A 229 -8.20 -20.38 -18.20
CA GLU A 229 -6.90 -20.40 -18.92
C GLU A 229 -7.04 -20.11 -20.43
N ARG A 230 -7.92 -19.17 -20.79
CA ARG A 230 -8.16 -18.75 -22.17
C ARG A 230 -7.64 -17.34 -22.40
N THR A 231 -7.00 -17.11 -23.53
CA THR A 231 -6.65 -15.76 -24.00
C THR A 231 -7.94 -15.03 -24.38
N MET A 232 -8.13 -13.82 -23.86
CA MET A 232 -9.34 -13.05 -24.16
C MET A 232 -9.13 -12.26 -25.45
N ILE A 233 -10.08 -12.38 -26.38
CA ILE A 233 -10.10 -11.59 -27.61
C ILE A 233 -11.35 -10.73 -27.61
N ILE A 234 -11.20 -9.46 -28.01
CA ILE A 234 -12.32 -8.54 -28.14
C ILE A 234 -13.06 -8.88 -29.43
N ASP A 235 -14.30 -9.33 -29.33
CA ASP A 235 -15.14 -9.53 -30.51
C ASP A 235 -15.92 -8.24 -30.82
N ASN A 236 -16.10 -7.97 -32.12
CA ASN A 236 -16.78 -6.78 -32.63
C ASN A 236 -16.33 -5.47 -31.94
N PRO A 237 -15.04 -5.07 -32.02
CA PRO A 237 -14.49 -3.94 -31.27
C PRO A 237 -15.27 -2.62 -31.47
N GLY A 238 -15.88 -2.41 -32.65
CA GLY A 238 -16.73 -1.24 -32.92
C GLY A 238 -17.99 -1.14 -32.03
N ASN A 239 -18.56 -2.27 -31.61
CA ASN A 239 -19.74 -2.29 -30.73
C ASN A 239 -19.42 -1.85 -29.30
N TRP A 240 -18.15 -1.89 -28.89
CA TRP A 240 -17.75 -1.45 -27.56
C TRP A 240 -17.74 0.07 -27.42
N ARG A 241 -17.68 0.82 -28.53
CA ARG A 241 -17.63 2.29 -28.55
C ARG A 241 -16.66 2.86 -27.50
N PHE A 242 -15.47 2.27 -27.39
CA PHE A 242 -14.43 2.82 -26.52
C PHE A 242 -13.89 4.11 -27.12
N THR A 243 -13.39 4.07 -28.36
CA THR A 243 -13.12 5.27 -29.18
C THR A 243 -13.32 4.92 -30.64
N SER A 244 -13.33 5.91 -31.53
CA SER A 244 -13.29 5.69 -32.99
C SER A 244 -12.06 4.88 -33.43
N GLY A 245 -10.94 4.98 -32.70
CA GLY A 245 -9.71 4.21 -32.90
C GLY A 245 -9.63 2.92 -32.07
N GLY A 246 -10.72 2.48 -31.45
CA GLY A 246 -10.75 1.31 -30.58
C GLY A 246 -10.13 1.50 -29.20
N TRP A 247 -9.93 0.40 -28.48
CA TRP A 247 -9.32 0.39 -27.13
C TRP A 247 -7.90 0.95 -27.13
N GLU A 248 -7.13 0.58 -28.17
CA GLU A 248 -5.70 0.85 -28.27
C GLU A 248 -5.35 2.34 -28.45
N LYS A 249 -6.34 3.18 -28.75
CA LYS A 249 -6.18 4.63 -28.80
C LYS A 249 -5.87 5.23 -27.42
N LEU A 250 -6.40 4.63 -26.36
CA LEU A 250 -6.26 5.11 -24.98
C LEU A 250 -5.38 4.21 -24.13
N PHE A 251 -5.43 2.90 -24.34
CA PHE A 251 -4.77 1.92 -23.48
C PHE A 251 -3.91 0.95 -24.30
N LEU A 252 -2.98 0.26 -23.64
CA LEU A 252 -2.21 -0.80 -24.28
C LEU A 252 -3.12 -1.98 -24.64
N PRO A 253 -2.77 -2.76 -25.68
CA PRO A 253 -3.55 -3.94 -26.04
C PRO A 253 -3.57 -4.96 -24.90
N LEU A 254 -4.64 -5.77 -24.85
CA LEU A 254 -4.74 -6.86 -23.88
C LEU A 254 -3.61 -7.88 -24.05
N SER A 255 -3.22 -8.12 -25.31
CA SER A 255 -2.18 -9.07 -25.70
C SER A 255 -1.23 -8.43 -26.71
N ASN A 256 0.06 -8.72 -26.57
CA ASN A 256 1.08 -8.38 -27.55
C ASN A 256 1.31 -9.51 -28.59
N THR A 257 0.85 -10.72 -28.30
CA THR A 257 1.16 -11.91 -29.14
C THR A 257 -0.07 -12.57 -29.75
N CYS A 258 -1.28 -12.25 -29.29
CA CYS A 258 -2.50 -12.90 -29.76
C CYS A 258 -3.70 -11.97 -29.78
N THR A 259 -4.05 -11.51 -30.98
CA THR A 259 -5.20 -10.64 -31.25
C THR A 259 -6.20 -11.27 -32.24
N SER A 260 -5.86 -12.40 -32.85
CA SER A 260 -6.73 -13.11 -33.79
C SER A 260 -7.78 -13.97 -33.07
N ALA A 261 -9.02 -13.91 -33.56
CA ALA A 261 -10.14 -14.74 -33.13
C ALA A 261 -10.18 -16.14 -33.78
N ASP A 262 -9.25 -16.45 -34.69
CA ASP A 262 -9.26 -17.69 -35.47
C ASP A 262 -9.08 -18.93 -34.59
N GLY A 263 -9.66 -20.05 -35.01
CA GLY A 263 -9.44 -21.33 -34.36
C GLY A 263 -10.08 -22.48 -35.12
N GLU A 264 -9.79 -23.71 -34.69
CA GLU A 264 -10.28 -24.93 -35.33
C GLU A 264 -11.71 -25.28 -34.88
N THR A 265 -12.04 -25.03 -33.61
CA THR A 265 -13.34 -25.36 -33.02
C THR A 265 -13.95 -24.17 -32.28
N PHE A 266 -15.27 -24.00 -32.45
CA PHE A 266 -16.04 -22.89 -31.90
C PHE A 266 -17.25 -23.41 -31.12
N SER A 267 -17.51 -22.83 -29.95
CA SER A 267 -18.76 -23.04 -29.21
C SER A 267 -19.20 -21.75 -28.50
N ILE A 268 -20.47 -21.71 -28.11
CA ILE A 268 -20.99 -20.66 -27.21
C ILE A 268 -20.82 -21.14 -25.77
N TRP A 269 -20.57 -20.23 -24.83
CA TRP A 269 -20.54 -20.52 -23.39
C TRP A 269 -21.75 -21.38 -22.95
N PRO A 270 -21.62 -22.42 -22.10
CA PRO A 270 -20.54 -22.70 -21.13
C PRO A 270 -19.22 -23.25 -21.68
N ASP A 271 -18.18 -23.24 -20.84
CA ASP A 271 -16.85 -23.78 -21.18
C ASP A 271 -16.90 -25.27 -21.50
N ASN A 272 -16.08 -25.68 -22.46
CA ASN A 272 -15.80 -27.07 -22.80
C ASN A 272 -14.30 -27.21 -23.08
N GLU A 273 -13.64 -28.11 -22.36
CA GLU A 273 -12.18 -28.30 -22.41
C GLU A 273 -11.66 -28.60 -23.81
N THR A 274 -12.46 -29.23 -24.67
CA THR A 274 -12.08 -29.61 -26.04
C THR A 274 -12.25 -28.49 -27.07
N THR A 275 -13.02 -27.45 -26.75
CA THR A 275 -13.23 -26.32 -27.66
C THR A 275 -12.07 -25.33 -27.55
N GLN A 276 -11.48 -24.98 -28.69
CA GLN A 276 -10.41 -23.99 -28.74
C GLN A 276 -10.95 -22.57 -28.54
N VAL A 277 -12.02 -22.18 -29.23
CA VAL A 277 -12.56 -20.82 -29.19
C VAL A 277 -13.97 -20.82 -28.61
N ILE A 278 -14.16 -20.09 -27.50
CA ILE A 278 -15.46 -19.96 -26.85
C ILE A 278 -15.98 -18.55 -27.01
N ASN A 279 -17.15 -18.42 -27.63
CA ASN A 279 -17.88 -17.17 -27.73
C ASN A 279 -18.69 -16.94 -26.45
N TYR A 280 -18.26 -15.95 -25.66
CA TYR A 280 -18.97 -15.50 -24.49
C TYR A 280 -19.78 -14.25 -24.81
N ILE A 281 -21.09 -14.47 -24.94
CA ILE A 281 -22.08 -13.44 -25.18
C ILE A 281 -22.38 -12.73 -23.86
N VAL A 282 -22.01 -11.46 -23.75
CA VAL A 282 -22.27 -10.69 -22.54
C VAL A 282 -23.78 -10.54 -22.33
N PRO A 283 -24.33 -10.98 -21.18
CA PRO A 283 -25.76 -10.92 -20.93
C PRO A 283 -26.22 -9.46 -20.78
N THR A 284 -27.32 -9.13 -21.44
CA THR A 284 -28.03 -7.86 -21.24
C THR A 284 -29.21 -8.06 -20.26
N PRO A 285 -29.73 -7.01 -19.61
CA PRO A 285 -30.80 -7.12 -18.60
C PRO A 285 -32.04 -7.88 -19.09
N GLN A 286 -32.36 -7.78 -20.39
CA GLN A 286 -33.50 -8.43 -21.03
C GLN A 286 -33.30 -9.94 -21.25
N PHE A 287 -32.06 -10.42 -21.24
CA PHE A 287 -31.69 -11.82 -21.54
C PHE A 287 -30.92 -12.51 -20.39
N ALA A 288 -30.74 -11.83 -19.26
CA ALA A 288 -29.97 -12.31 -18.11
C ALA A 288 -30.47 -13.67 -17.56
N ALA A 289 -31.76 -13.99 -17.69
CA ALA A 289 -32.35 -15.25 -17.25
C ALA A 289 -32.13 -16.44 -18.21
N LYS A 290 -31.69 -16.20 -19.46
CA LYS A 290 -31.55 -17.25 -20.49
C LYS A 290 -30.12 -17.79 -20.66
N HIS A 291 -29.12 -17.10 -20.12
CA HIS A 291 -27.71 -17.50 -20.22
C HIS A 291 -27.18 -17.90 -18.84
N LEU A 292 -26.51 -19.07 -18.75
CA LEU A 292 -25.80 -19.48 -17.54
C LEU A 292 -24.67 -18.49 -17.29
N ASN A 293 -24.85 -17.57 -16.33
CA ASN A 293 -23.77 -16.69 -15.89
C ASN A 293 -22.57 -17.57 -15.45
N PRO A 294 -21.36 -17.30 -15.93
CA PRO A 294 -20.17 -17.99 -15.45
C PRO A 294 -20.04 -17.91 -13.93
N PRO A 295 -19.64 -18.99 -13.24
CA PRO A 295 -19.54 -18.96 -11.77
C PRO A 295 -18.35 -18.11 -11.28
N TYR A 296 -17.42 -17.77 -12.16
CA TYR A 296 -16.16 -17.07 -11.86
C TYR A 296 -16.26 -15.53 -11.84
N ILE A 297 -17.47 -14.98 -11.88
CA ILE A 297 -17.70 -13.53 -11.81
C ILE A 297 -17.53 -13.09 -10.35
N PRO A 298 -17.00 -11.88 -10.06
CA PRO A 298 -17.04 -11.32 -8.73
C PRO A 298 -18.42 -11.46 -8.07
N VAL A 299 -18.52 -11.64 -6.77
CA VAL A 299 -17.47 -11.47 -5.74
C VAL A 299 -16.59 -12.69 -5.48
N VAL A 300 -16.63 -13.70 -6.35
CA VAL A 300 -15.85 -14.93 -6.18
C VAL A 300 -14.34 -14.69 -6.33
N LEU A 301 -13.55 -15.26 -5.43
CA LEU A 301 -12.09 -15.26 -5.43
C LEU A 301 -11.50 -16.60 -5.86
N PRO A 302 -10.26 -16.61 -6.39
CA PRO A 302 -9.51 -17.83 -6.62
C PRO A 302 -9.02 -18.43 -5.29
N GLU A 303 -9.25 -19.72 -5.10
CA GLU A 303 -8.93 -20.47 -3.86
C GLU A 303 -7.49 -20.31 -3.39
N ASP A 304 -6.53 -20.29 -4.31
CA ASP A 304 -5.11 -20.20 -3.99
C ASP A 304 -4.68 -18.82 -3.47
N LEU A 305 -5.46 -17.77 -3.73
CA LEU A 305 -5.15 -16.40 -3.28
C LEU A 305 -6.10 -15.89 -2.21
N ALA A 306 -7.30 -16.46 -2.08
CA ALA A 306 -8.37 -15.94 -1.23
C ALA A 306 -7.92 -15.67 0.21
N GLY A 307 -7.25 -16.62 0.85
CA GLY A 307 -6.75 -16.45 2.22
C GLY A 307 -5.75 -15.31 2.36
N ARG A 308 -4.80 -15.18 1.42
CA ARG A 308 -3.79 -14.10 1.44
C ARG A 308 -4.41 -12.73 1.23
N ILE A 309 -5.34 -12.63 0.28
CA ILE A 309 -6.08 -11.39 0.01
C ILE A 309 -6.95 -11.03 1.21
N ASN A 310 -7.56 -12.01 1.88
CA ASN A 310 -8.38 -11.77 3.07
C ASN A 310 -7.58 -11.15 4.22
N VAL A 311 -6.35 -11.63 4.46
CA VAL A 311 -5.47 -10.99 5.45
C VAL A 311 -5.09 -9.58 5.00
N LEU A 312 -4.76 -9.38 3.72
CA LEU A 312 -4.29 -8.09 3.21
C LEU A 312 -5.36 -6.99 3.16
N HIS A 313 -6.58 -7.30 2.71
CA HIS A 313 -7.54 -6.30 2.24
C HIS A 313 -8.93 -6.41 2.90
N GLY A 314 -9.57 -5.29 3.23
CA GLY A 314 -10.85 -5.30 3.95
C GLY A 314 -12.10 -5.62 3.13
N ASP A 315 -12.04 -5.50 1.80
CA ASP A 315 -12.98 -6.14 0.86
C ASP A 315 -12.17 -6.90 -0.19
N PRO A 316 -11.88 -8.20 0.02
CA PRO A 316 -11.04 -8.99 -0.88
C PRO A 316 -11.53 -9.04 -2.32
N ALA A 317 -12.86 -9.03 -2.54
CA ALA A 317 -13.45 -9.06 -3.87
C ALA A 317 -13.16 -7.77 -4.65
N VAL A 318 -13.24 -6.62 -3.99
CA VAL A 318 -12.92 -5.32 -4.61
C VAL A 318 -11.44 -5.26 -5.00
N TRP A 319 -10.54 -5.75 -4.14
CA TRP A 319 -9.11 -5.81 -4.48
C TRP A 319 -8.85 -6.67 -5.71
N TRP A 320 -9.49 -7.85 -5.76
CA TRP A 320 -9.42 -8.76 -6.90
C TRP A 320 -9.88 -8.09 -8.19
N ILE A 321 -11.02 -7.40 -8.16
CA ILE A 321 -11.52 -6.58 -9.28
C ILE A 321 -10.52 -5.49 -9.68
N GLY A 322 -9.96 -4.79 -8.70
CA GLY A 322 -8.96 -3.75 -8.92
C GLY A 322 -7.75 -4.24 -9.71
N GLN A 323 -7.29 -5.49 -9.51
CA GLN A 323 -6.14 -6.03 -10.26
C GLN A 323 -6.45 -6.20 -11.76
N PHE A 324 -7.68 -6.55 -12.12
CA PHE A 324 -8.09 -6.67 -13.53
C PHE A 324 -8.21 -5.30 -14.17
N PHE A 325 -8.76 -4.32 -13.45
CA PHE A 325 -8.78 -2.93 -13.92
C PHE A 325 -7.38 -2.37 -14.11
N LYS A 326 -6.46 -2.61 -13.17
CA LYS A 326 -5.05 -2.25 -13.29
C LYS A 326 -4.41 -2.83 -14.56
N TYR A 327 -4.75 -4.07 -14.93
CA TYR A 327 -4.26 -4.67 -16.16
C TYR A 327 -4.84 -4.04 -17.43
N ILE A 328 -6.15 -3.78 -17.48
CA ILE A 328 -6.74 -3.23 -18.71
C ILE A 328 -6.40 -1.74 -18.87
N PHE A 329 -6.42 -0.95 -17.80
CA PHE A 329 -6.17 0.50 -17.83
C PHE A 329 -4.68 0.88 -17.88
N ARG A 330 -3.83 0.06 -18.51
CA ARG A 330 -2.44 0.44 -18.81
C ARG A 330 -2.46 1.53 -19.89
N PRO A 331 -2.13 2.79 -19.57
CA PRO A 331 -2.34 3.90 -20.51
C PRO A 331 -1.32 3.87 -21.65
N GLN A 332 -1.75 4.33 -22.82
CA GLN A 332 -0.81 4.75 -23.86
C GLN A 332 0.01 5.98 -23.40
N PRO A 333 1.19 6.25 -24.02
CA PRO A 333 1.96 7.46 -23.72
C PRO A 333 1.15 8.75 -23.90
N SER A 334 0.31 8.85 -24.94
CA SER A 334 -0.56 10.01 -25.18
C SER A 334 -1.58 10.23 -24.05
N THR A 335 -2.17 9.14 -23.54
CA THR A 335 -3.12 9.18 -22.43
C THR A 335 -2.43 9.61 -21.13
N THR A 336 -1.21 9.11 -20.90
CA THR A 336 -0.39 9.52 -19.74
C THR A 336 -0.05 11.00 -19.79
N ILE A 337 0.26 11.53 -20.98
CA ILE A 337 0.47 12.97 -21.19
C ILE A 337 -0.80 13.75 -20.84
N ALA A 338 -1.97 13.32 -21.33
CA ALA A 338 -3.24 13.98 -21.03
C ALA A 338 -3.54 14.00 -19.51
N PHE A 339 -3.28 12.91 -18.79
CA PHE A 339 -3.41 12.87 -17.32
C PHE A 339 -2.45 13.87 -16.66
N ASN A 340 -1.17 13.89 -17.06
CA ASN A 340 -0.18 14.80 -16.49
C ASN A 340 -0.48 16.27 -16.78
N GLU A 341 -0.95 16.60 -17.98
CA GLU A 341 -1.37 17.95 -18.35
C GLU A 341 -2.60 18.40 -17.57
N PHE A 342 -3.59 17.51 -17.39
CA PHE A 342 -4.73 17.78 -16.55
C PHE A 342 -4.31 18.05 -15.10
N ALA A 343 -3.48 17.18 -14.50
CA ALA A 343 -2.99 17.33 -13.14
C ALA A 343 -2.32 18.69 -12.91
N LYS A 344 -1.48 19.12 -13.87
CA LYS A 344 -0.80 20.42 -13.82
C LYS A 344 -1.80 21.58 -13.93
N ARG A 345 -2.74 21.48 -14.87
CA ARG A 345 -3.74 22.52 -15.16
C ARG A 345 -4.66 22.79 -13.97
N VAL A 346 -5.09 21.75 -13.28
CA VAL A 346 -5.99 21.87 -12.12
C VAL A 346 -5.24 21.92 -10.79
N HIS A 347 -3.91 21.93 -10.82
CA HIS A 347 -3.05 21.91 -9.63
C HIS A 347 -3.41 20.77 -8.64
N PHE A 348 -3.65 19.56 -9.16
CA PHE A 348 -4.04 18.41 -8.34
C PHE A 348 -2.98 18.11 -7.27
N GLN A 349 -3.37 18.16 -6.00
CA GLN A 349 -2.49 17.99 -4.84
C GLN A 349 -3.21 17.27 -3.70
N LYS A 350 -2.44 16.52 -2.90
CA LYS A 350 -2.92 15.79 -1.73
C LYS A 350 -2.64 16.56 -0.42
N PRO A 351 -3.43 16.36 0.64
CA PRO A 351 -4.62 15.51 0.67
C PRO A 351 -5.80 16.11 -0.11
N ILE A 352 -6.64 15.24 -0.66
CA ILE A 352 -7.82 15.63 -1.44
C ILE A 352 -8.94 14.59 -1.34
N VAL A 353 -10.18 15.06 -1.22
CA VAL A 353 -11.38 14.21 -1.25
C VAL A 353 -12.01 14.29 -2.63
N GLY A 354 -12.28 13.14 -3.25
CA GLY A 354 -12.97 13.06 -4.53
C GLY A 354 -14.48 13.04 -4.32
N LEU A 355 -15.20 13.93 -5.00
CA LEU A 355 -16.65 13.94 -5.09
C LEU A 355 -17.07 13.56 -6.50
N HIS A 356 -17.90 12.54 -6.63
CA HIS A 356 -18.55 12.21 -7.90
C HIS A 356 -20.07 12.37 -7.78
N ILE A 357 -20.59 13.44 -8.39
CA ILE A 357 -22.00 13.84 -8.35
C ILE A 357 -22.59 13.68 -9.75
N ARG A 358 -23.53 12.75 -9.93
CA ARG A 358 -24.20 12.48 -11.22
C ARG A 358 -25.68 12.83 -11.11
N ARG A 359 -26.14 13.84 -11.85
CA ARG A 359 -27.51 14.40 -11.77
C ARG A 359 -28.35 14.28 -13.04
N THR A 360 -27.80 14.07 -14.24
CA THR A 360 -28.62 14.20 -15.47
C THR A 360 -29.56 13.01 -15.75
N ASP A 361 -29.14 12.05 -16.56
CA ASP A 361 -29.95 10.89 -17.01
C ASP A 361 -30.28 9.90 -15.88
N LYS A 362 -29.46 9.90 -14.83
CA LYS A 362 -29.51 8.93 -13.76
C LYS A 362 -30.69 9.12 -12.80
N LEU A 363 -31.18 10.37 -12.65
CA LEU A 363 -32.34 10.68 -11.80
C LEU A 363 -33.67 10.17 -12.37
N ILE A 364 -33.70 9.80 -13.65
CA ILE A 364 -34.92 9.36 -14.32
C ILE A 364 -35.22 7.89 -14.01
N ASN A 365 -34.19 7.04 -13.85
CA ASN A 365 -34.37 5.58 -13.77
C ASN A 365 -33.51 4.84 -12.74
N GLU A 366 -32.43 5.43 -12.21
CA GLU A 366 -31.37 4.64 -11.52
C GLU A 366 -30.99 5.14 -10.12
N ALA A 367 -31.20 6.42 -9.76
CA ALA A 367 -30.80 6.94 -8.45
C ALA A 367 -31.67 8.12 -7.99
N SER A 368 -31.65 8.38 -6.67
CA SER A 368 -32.27 9.55 -6.06
C SER A 368 -31.40 10.81 -6.21
N LEU A 369 -32.03 12.00 -6.20
CA LEU A 369 -31.31 13.28 -6.21
C LEU A 369 -30.72 13.55 -4.83
N HIS A 370 -29.39 13.56 -4.75
CA HIS A 370 -28.64 13.97 -3.56
C HIS A 370 -28.13 15.41 -3.73
N LYS A 371 -28.32 16.24 -2.69
CA LYS A 371 -27.85 17.63 -2.70
C LYS A 371 -26.34 17.70 -2.43
N LEU A 372 -25.69 18.79 -2.84
CA LEU A 372 -24.24 18.97 -2.66
C LEU A 372 -23.83 18.86 -1.18
N GLU A 373 -24.68 19.36 -0.29
CA GLU A 373 -24.45 19.37 1.15
C GLU A 373 -24.29 17.96 1.75
N GLU A 374 -24.97 16.97 1.19
CA GLU A 374 -24.85 15.57 1.63
C GLU A 374 -23.45 15.02 1.33
N TYR A 375 -22.89 15.33 0.16
CA TYR A 375 -21.52 14.95 -0.20
C TYR A 375 -20.49 15.70 0.66
N MET A 376 -20.68 17.00 0.80
CA MET A 376 -19.76 17.87 1.55
C MET A 376 -19.75 17.55 3.04
N TYR A 377 -20.86 17.09 3.62
CA TYR A 377 -20.89 16.57 4.98
C TYR A 377 -19.83 15.46 5.20
N HIS A 378 -19.75 14.49 4.28
CA HIS A 378 -18.79 13.40 4.41
C HIS A 378 -17.35 13.80 4.06
N ALA A 379 -17.17 14.76 3.16
CA ALA A 379 -15.85 15.35 2.94
C ALA A 379 -15.33 16.09 4.18
N GLU A 380 -16.21 16.84 4.85
CA GLU A 380 -15.88 17.52 6.11
C GLU A 380 -15.55 16.54 7.24
N GLU A 381 -16.30 15.44 7.37
CA GLU A 381 -15.98 14.40 8.36
C GLU A 381 -14.60 13.76 8.10
N TYR A 382 -14.18 13.59 6.84
CA TYR A 382 -12.82 13.16 6.52
C TYR A 382 -11.77 14.17 7.02
N TYR A 383 -11.96 15.46 6.77
CA TYR A 383 -11.00 16.48 7.22
C TYR A 383 -10.96 16.62 8.73
N LYS A 384 -12.10 16.58 9.42
CA LYS A 384 -12.14 16.56 10.90
C LYS A 384 -11.39 15.38 11.49
N LEU A 385 -11.48 14.19 10.88
CA LEU A 385 -10.70 13.03 11.29
C LEU A 385 -9.19 13.27 11.14
N LYS A 386 -8.77 13.94 10.06
CA LYS A 386 -7.36 14.31 9.83
C LYS A 386 -6.85 15.36 10.80
N GLU A 387 -7.68 16.34 11.15
CA GLU A 387 -7.34 17.37 12.13
C GLU A 387 -7.03 16.78 13.52
N LEU A 388 -7.64 15.64 13.89
CA LEU A 388 -7.31 14.90 15.13
C LEU A 388 -5.89 14.30 15.14
N ASP A 389 -5.22 14.28 13.99
CA ASP A 389 -3.81 13.90 13.86
C ASP A 389 -2.86 15.09 13.98
N GLY A 390 -3.39 16.29 14.24
CA GLY A 390 -2.62 17.54 14.28
C GLY A 390 -2.22 18.03 12.89
N VAL A 391 -2.85 17.49 11.84
CA VAL A 391 -2.60 17.84 10.45
C VAL A 391 -3.68 18.82 9.98
N TYR A 392 -3.30 20.08 9.79
CA TYR A 392 -4.18 21.14 9.31
C TYR A 392 -3.85 21.46 7.85
N ASP A 393 -4.30 20.59 6.96
CA ASP A 393 -4.11 20.75 5.52
C ASP A 393 -5.18 21.67 4.91
N THR A 394 -4.85 22.31 3.79
CA THR A 394 -5.85 22.98 2.95
C THR A 394 -6.91 21.95 2.54
N LYS A 395 -8.18 22.24 2.84
CA LYS A 395 -9.30 21.36 2.49
C LYS A 395 -9.53 21.40 0.98
N ARG A 396 -9.16 20.33 0.27
CA ARG A 396 -9.29 20.22 -1.19
C ARG A 396 -10.40 19.24 -1.56
N ILE A 397 -11.15 19.59 -2.59
CA ILE A 397 -12.13 18.71 -3.23
C ILE A 397 -11.77 18.54 -4.70
N TYR A 398 -11.69 17.30 -5.17
CA TYR A 398 -11.77 17.02 -6.60
C TYR A 398 -13.23 16.75 -6.97
N LEU A 399 -13.85 17.67 -7.72
CA LEU A 399 -15.25 17.54 -8.13
C LEU A 399 -15.34 16.99 -9.57
N ALA A 400 -15.90 15.79 -9.71
CA ALA A 400 -16.32 15.19 -10.97
C ALA A 400 -17.84 15.20 -11.04
N THR A 401 -18.40 15.77 -12.10
CA THR A 401 -19.85 15.96 -12.23
C THR A 401 -20.28 16.09 -13.68
N ASP A 402 -21.54 15.78 -13.95
CA ASP A 402 -22.19 16.02 -15.23
C ASP A 402 -23.04 17.30 -15.27
N GLU A 403 -23.03 18.06 -14.18
CA GLU A 403 -23.68 19.36 -14.07
C GLU A 403 -22.64 20.46 -13.78
N PRO A 404 -22.25 21.27 -14.80
CA PRO A 404 -21.19 22.27 -14.65
C PRO A 404 -21.48 23.36 -13.61
N THR A 405 -22.75 23.69 -13.36
CA THR A 405 -23.14 24.74 -12.40
C THR A 405 -22.82 24.38 -10.95
N LEU A 406 -22.58 23.09 -10.65
CA LEU A 406 -22.17 22.63 -9.32
C LEU A 406 -20.83 23.20 -8.87
N PHE A 407 -19.93 23.55 -9.80
CA PHE A 407 -18.65 24.16 -9.44
C PHE A 407 -18.84 25.54 -8.81
N ASP A 408 -19.75 26.35 -9.36
CA ASP A 408 -20.04 27.68 -8.84
C ASP A 408 -20.82 27.60 -7.53
N GLU A 409 -21.77 26.64 -7.42
CA GLU A 409 -22.46 26.34 -6.18
C GLU A 409 -21.49 25.94 -5.06
N ALA A 410 -20.53 25.04 -5.34
CA ALA A 410 -19.56 24.57 -4.37
C ALA A 410 -18.64 25.69 -3.89
N ARG A 411 -18.10 26.51 -4.80
CA ARG A 411 -17.25 27.66 -4.44
C ARG A 411 -18.00 28.71 -3.61
N LEU A 412 -19.29 28.92 -3.89
CA LEU A 412 -20.10 29.89 -3.18
C LEU A 412 -20.45 29.42 -1.76
N LYS A 413 -20.85 28.14 -1.61
CA LYS A 413 -21.29 27.59 -0.33
C LYS A 413 -20.15 27.16 0.59
N TYR A 414 -19.00 26.80 0.02
CA TYR A 414 -17.84 26.26 0.74
C TYR A 414 -16.55 27.02 0.38
N PRO A 415 -16.46 28.34 0.67
CA PRO A 415 -15.31 29.17 0.32
C PRO A 415 -14.00 28.77 1.02
N GLU A 416 -14.09 27.99 2.09
CA GLU A 416 -12.94 27.42 2.82
C GLU A 416 -12.30 26.21 2.12
N TYR A 417 -12.97 25.68 1.09
CA TYR A 417 -12.48 24.56 0.30
C TYR A 417 -11.88 25.02 -1.04
N ASP A 418 -10.76 24.43 -1.40
CA ASP A 418 -10.19 24.53 -2.74
C ASP A 418 -10.89 23.51 -3.66
N ILE A 419 -11.77 24.01 -4.54
CA ILE A 419 -12.58 23.20 -5.46
C ILE A 419 -11.84 22.99 -6.78
N ILE A 420 -11.25 21.80 -6.92
CA ILE A 420 -10.43 21.35 -8.04
C ILE A 420 -11.29 20.55 -9.03
N GLY A 421 -11.16 20.82 -10.32
CA GLY A 421 -11.82 20.10 -11.40
C GLY A 421 -11.93 20.96 -12.65
N ASP A 422 -12.64 20.46 -13.67
CA ASP A 422 -12.81 21.17 -14.94
C ASP A 422 -14.29 21.21 -15.37
N PRO A 423 -14.98 22.37 -15.25
CA PRO A 423 -16.36 22.51 -15.69
C PRO A 423 -16.58 22.22 -17.18
N GLU A 424 -15.55 22.34 -18.03
CA GLU A 424 -15.66 22.01 -19.46
C GLU A 424 -15.77 20.51 -19.68
N ILE A 425 -15.11 19.69 -18.86
CA ILE A 425 -15.28 18.23 -18.89
C ILE A 425 -16.72 17.85 -18.60
N SER A 426 -17.34 18.48 -17.59
CA SER A 426 -18.73 18.24 -17.20
C SER A 426 -19.72 18.49 -18.35
N LYS A 427 -19.47 19.46 -19.24
CA LYS A 427 -20.33 19.73 -20.41
C LYS A 427 -20.32 18.55 -21.39
N THR A 428 -19.17 17.92 -21.57
CA THR A 428 -18.99 16.79 -22.50
C THR A 428 -19.57 15.47 -21.97
N ALA A 429 -19.88 15.38 -20.67
CA ALA A 429 -20.49 14.22 -20.02
C ALA A 429 -22.00 14.05 -20.30
N SER A 430 -22.60 14.95 -21.07
CA SER A 430 -24.01 14.88 -21.49
C SER A 430 -24.27 13.71 -22.44
N VAL A 431 -25.48 13.13 -22.39
CA VAL A 431 -25.88 11.96 -23.20
C VAL A 431 -25.62 12.17 -24.71
N ARG A 432 -25.74 13.41 -25.19
CA ARG A 432 -25.56 13.75 -26.62
C ARG A 432 -24.10 13.71 -27.07
N GLN A 433 -23.15 13.95 -26.17
CA GLN A 433 -21.73 14.11 -26.51
C GLN A 433 -20.84 13.02 -25.92
N ARG A 434 -21.33 12.25 -24.94
CA ARG A 434 -20.51 11.32 -24.14
C ARG A 434 -19.81 10.19 -24.93
N GLU A 435 -20.26 9.91 -26.14
CA GLU A 435 -19.68 8.86 -27.01
C GLU A 435 -18.61 9.40 -27.98
N LEU A 436 -18.34 10.71 -27.98
CA LEU A 436 -17.26 11.31 -28.76
C LEU A 436 -15.91 10.98 -28.11
N ASP A 437 -14.86 10.79 -28.93
CA ASP A 437 -13.51 10.47 -28.44
C ASP A 437 -13.00 11.47 -27.38
N GLY A 438 -13.28 12.76 -27.56
CA GLY A 438 -12.96 13.81 -26.59
C GLY A 438 -13.66 13.60 -25.23
N SER A 439 -14.91 13.18 -25.25
CA SER A 439 -15.67 12.88 -24.03
C SER A 439 -15.18 11.59 -23.36
N ILE A 440 -14.71 10.61 -24.14
CA ILE A 440 -14.15 9.37 -23.58
C ILE A 440 -12.82 9.64 -22.89
N ILE A 441 -11.92 10.44 -23.46
CA ILE A 441 -10.69 10.81 -22.73
C ILE A 441 -11.03 11.59 -21.45
N ASN A 442 -12.03 12.48 -21.50
CA ASN A 442 -12.48 13.25 -20.35
C ASN A 442 -13.02 12.38 -19.20
N ILE A 443 -13.88 11.38 -19.48
CA ILE A 443 -14.36 10.48 -18.42
C ILE A 443 -13.23 9.61 -17.84
N ASN A 444 -12.24 9.23 -18.65
CA ASN A 444 -11.07 8.50 -18.17
C ASN A 444 -10.17 9.39 -17.27
N ILE A 445 -10.05 10.68 -17.57
CA ILE A 445 -9.42 11.67 -16.69
C ILE A 445 -10.17 11.71 -15.35
N GLU A 446 -11.50 11.88 -15.35
CA GLU A 446 -12.28 11.94 -14.11
C GLU A 446 -12.12 10.67 -13.26
N ILE A 447 -12.25 9.48 -13.87
CA ILE A 447 -12.06 8.20 -13.18
C ILE A 447 -10.66 8.10 -12.59
N TYR A 448 -9.62 8.48 -13.35
CA TYR A 448 -8.24 8.46 -12.90
C TYR A 448 -8.06 9.33 -11.66
N PHE A 449 -8.48 10.59 -11.67
CA PHE A 449 -8.29 11.50 -10.54
C PHE A 449 -9.17 11.15 -9.34
N LEU A 450 -10.40 10.68 -9.53
CA LEU A 450 -11.23 10.14 -8.45
C LEU A 450 -10.53 8.95 -7.76
N ALA A 451 -9.96 8.02 -8.52
CA ALA A 451 -9.23 6.87 -7.98
C ALA A 451 -7.95 7.26 -7.22
N HIS A 452 -7.35 8.41 -7.56
CA HIS A 452 -6.14 8.93 -6.92
C HIS A 452 -6.41 9.85 -5.73
N CYS A 453 -7.66 10.17 -5.41
CA CYS A 453 -8.02 10.91 -4.20
C CYS A 453 -7.73 10.07 -2.93
N ASP A 454 -7.63 10.72 -1.78
CA ASP A 454 -7.37 10.05 -0.50
C ASP A 454 -8.63 9.45 0.14
N TYR A 455 -9.79 9.96 -0.28
CA TYR A 455 -11.12 9.48 0.10
C TYR A 455 -12.11 9.79 -1.02
N LEU A 456 -13.13 8.94 -1.19
CA LEU A 456 -14.14 9.09 -2.25
C LEU A 456 -15.54 9.23 -1.66
N VAL A 457 -16.29 10.25 -2.03
CA VAL A 457 -17.71 10.39 -1.67
C VAL A 457 -18.55 10.43 -2.94
N CYS A 458 -19.50 9.51 -3.06
CA CYS A 458 -20.26 9.36 -4.29
C CYS A 458 -21.57 8.57 -4.10
N THR A 459 -22.22 8.23 -5.22
CA THR A 459 -23.27 7.20 -5.29
C THR A 459 -22.73 5.94 -5.96
N PHE A 460 -22.78 4.80 -5.25
CA PHE A 460 -22.35 3.51 -5.78
C PHE A 460 -23.38 2.88 -6.69
N SER A 461 -24.57 3.44 -6.87
CA SER A 461 -25.37 3.17 -8.06
C SER A 461 -24.65 3.58 -9.36
N SER A 462 -23.64 4.46 -9.31
CA SER A 462 -22.85 4.90 -10.49
C SER A 462 -21.74 3.91 -10.83
N ASN A 463 -21.74 3.37 -12.04
CA ASN A 463 -20.60 2.60 -12.58
C ASN A 463 -19.29 3.40 -12.52
N VAL A 464 -19.32 4.73 -12.77
CA VAL A 464 -18.12 5.58 -12.74
C VAL A 464 -17.50 5.61 -11.35
N CYS A 465 -18.33 5.77 -10.31
CA CYS A 465 -17.80 5.78 -8.95
C CYS A 465 -17.27 4.42 -8.53
N ARG A 466 -18.00 3.34 -8.82
CA ARG A 466 -17.54 1.98 -8.53
C ARG A 466 -16.20 1.70 -9.21
N LEU A 467 -16.06 2.13 -10.46
CA LEU A 467 -14.82 1.99 -11.21
C LEU A 467 -13.64 2.75 -10.58
N ALA A 468 -13.85 4.01 -10.18
CA ALA A 468 -12.83 4.77 -9.47
C ALA A 468 -12.43 4.10 -8.15
N TYR A 469 -13.40 3.58 -7.40
CA TYR A 469 -13.16 2.84 -6.16
C TYR A 469 -12.40 1.53 -6.39
N GLU A 470 -12.77 0.73 -7.39
CA GLU A 470 -12.09 -0.51 -7.74
C GLU A 470 -10.63 -0.25 -8.13
N ILE A 471 -10.38 0.81 -8.93
CA ILE A 471 -9.02 1.24 -9.27
C ILE A 471 -8.28 1.71 -8.03
N MET A 472 -8.90 2.50 -7.13
CA MET A 472 -8.27 2.96 -5.89
C MET A 472 -7.75 1.79 -5.02
N ASN A 473 -8.48 0.68 -4.97
CA ASN A 473 -8.08 -0.54 -4.25
C ASN A 473 -6.94 -1.32 -4.94
N SER A 474 -6.58 -0.95 -6.18
CA SER A 474 -5.41 -1.49 -6.89
C SER A 474 -4.13 -0.67 -6.71
N LEU A 475 -4.22 0.51 -6.06
CA LEU A 475 -3.12 1.47 -5.91
C LEU A 475 -2.41 1.40 -4.54
N GLN A 476 -3.03 0.77 -3.54
CA GLN A 476 -2.51 0.74 -2.17
C GLN A 476 -2.96 -0.53 -1.43
N PRO A 477 -2.34 -0.88 -0.28
CA PRO A 477 -2.54 -2.17 0.37
C PRO A 477 -3.97 -2.46 0.82
N ASP A 478 -4.66 -1.46 1.38
CA ASP A 478 -6.05 -1.58 1.81
C ASP A 478 -6.73 -0.21 1.67
N ALA A 479 -7.60 -0.08 0.66
CA ALA A 479 -8.42 1.12 0.43
C ALA A 479 -9.90 0.87 0.71
N SER A 480 -10.25 -0.29 1.29
CA SER A 480 -11.64 -0.75 1.34
C SER A 480 -12.55 0.15 2.18
N ALA A 481 -11.98 0.95 3.09
CA ALA A 481 -12.71 1.89 3.93
C ALA A 481 -12.60 3.35 3.44
N LYS A 482 -11.91 3.63 2.33
CA LYS A 482 -11.64 4.99 1.85
C LYS A 482 -12.76 5.55 0.95
N PHE A 483 -14.00 5.27 1.33
CA PHE A 483 -15.16 5.79 0.62
C PHE A 483 -16.36 6.01 1.53
N THR A 484 -17.26 6.89 1.11
CA THR A 484 -18.64 6.93 1.56
C THR A 484 -19.56 6.89 0.34
N SER A 485 -20.51 5.98 0.34
CA SER A 485 -21.60 6.01 -0.63
C SER A 485 -22.87 6.57 -0.01
N LEU A 486 -23.59 7.41 -0.74
CA LEU A 486 -24.88 7.98 -0.30
C LEU A 486 -26.08 7.06 -0.56
N ASP A 487 -25.89 5.97 -1.32
CA ASP A 487 -26.95 5.04 -1.69
C ASP A 487 -26.55 3.58 -1.47
N ASP A 488 -26.05 2.91 -2.51
CA ASP A 488 -25.80 1.48 -2.51
C ASP A 488 -24.52 1.12 -1.74
N THR A 489 -24.51 -0.06 -1.13
CA THR A 489 -23.24 -0.73 -0.81
C THR A 489 -22.51 -1.12 -2.10
N PHE A 490 -21.19 -1.36 -2.05
CA PHE A 490 -20.47 -1.79 -3.24
C PHE A 490 -21.08 -3.08 -3.85
N TYR A 491 -21.27 -3.09 -5.16
CA TYR A 491 -21.69 -4.26 -5.92
C TYR A 491 -21.07 -4.28 -7.32
N PHE A 492 -20.95 -5.48 -7.87
CA PHE A 492 -20.58 -5.72 -9.26
C PHE A 492 -21.80 -6.25 -10.03
N HIS A 493 -22.09 -5.72 -11.22
CA HIS A 493 -23.33 -6.08 -11.92
C HIS A 493 -23.32 -7.54 -12.38
N GLY A 494 -24.38 -8.28 -12.06
CA GLY A 494 -24.46 -9.72 -12.31
C GLY A 494 -23.54 -10.57 -11.42
N GLN A 495 -23.12 -10.02 -10.27
CA GLN A 495 -22.39 -10.76 -9.25
C GLN A 495 -23.19 -11.93 -8.69
N VAL A 496 -22.48 -12.91 -8.13
CA VAL A 496 -23.08 -13.87 -7.19
C VAL A 496 -23.58 -13.12 -5.95
N HIS A 497 -24.65 -13.63 -5.32
CA HIS A 497 -25.20 -13.01 -4.11
C HIS A 497 -24.15 -12.98 -3.00
N ARG A 498 -23.86 -11.79 -2.46
CA ARG A 498 -22.98 -11.63 -1.30
C ARG A 498 -23.66 -12.29 -0.10
N LEU A 499 -22.93 -13.15 0.60
CA LEU A 499 -23.40 -13.79 1.82
C LEU A 499 -22.75 -13.14 3.04
N ASN A 500 -23.55 -12.99 4.09
CA ASN A 500 -23.11 -12.72 5.45
C ASN A 500 -23.31 -13.98 6.31
N VAL A 501 -22.45 -14.21 7.28
CA VAL A 501 -22.61 -15.27 8.30
C VAL A 501 -22.90 -14.65 9.65
N ALA A 502 -23.92 -15.14 10.34
CA ALA A 502 -24.25 -14.73 11.70
C ALA A 502 -23.21 -15.23 12.70
N LEU A 503 -22.63 -14.31 13.45
CA LEU A 503 -21.67 -14.59 14.53
C LEU A 503 -22.30 -14.49 15.91
N LEU A 504 -23.40 -13.75 16.02
CA LEU A 504 -24.17 -13.58 17.24
C LEU A 504 -25.64 -13.90 16.96
N SER A 505 -26.29 -14.55 17.91
CA SER A 505 -27.73 -14.79 17.83
C SER A 505 -28.53 -13.50 17.98
N HIS A 506 -29.74 -13.50 17.42
CA HIS A 506 -30.70 -12.42 17.58
C HIS A 506 -32.10 -13.01 17.66
N LYS A 507 -32.88 -12.51 18.62
CA LYS A 507 -34.33 -12.68 18.64
C LYS A 507 -34.93 -11.38 18.13
N SER A 508 -35.81 -11.47 17.13
CA SER A 508 -36.50 -10.32 16.56
C SER A 508 -37.35 -9.60 17.62
N GLU A 509 -37.33 -8.28 17.66
CA GLU A 509 -38.18 -7.46 18.53
C GLU A 509 -39.54 -7.11 17.90
N GLY A 510 -39.75 -7.46 16.62
CA GLY A 510 -41.00 -7.25 15.90
C GLY A 510 -41.05 -7.98 14.56
N SER A 511 -42.12 -7.78 13.78
CA SER A 511 -42.31 -8.45 12.48
C SER A 511 -41.38 -7.97 11.36
N GLU A 512 -40.65 -6.88 11.60
CA GLU A 512 -39.73 -6.27 10.63
C GLU A 512 -38.33 -6.89 10.67
N GLU A 513 -37.99 -7.58 11.76
CA GLU A 513 -36.68 -8.19 12.01
C GLU A 513 -36.74 -9.72 11.85
N MET A 514 -35.63 -10.35 11.46
CA MET A 514 -35.47 -11.80 11.50
C MET A 514 -34.76 -12.27 12.76
N ASP A 515 -35.09 -13.48 13.21
CA ASP A 515 -34.22 -14.22 14.12
C ASP A 515 -32.91 -14.62 13.42
N LEU A 516 -31.81 -14.59 14.16
CA LEU A 516 -30.50 -15.09 13.74
C LEU A 516 -30.02 -16.18 14.70
N GLU A 517 -29.58 -17.30 14.14
CA GLU A 517 -28.78 -18.31 14.84
C GLU A 517 -27.32 -18.21 14.39
N VAL A 518 -26.37 -18.52 15.28
CA VAL A 518 -24.93 -18.49 14.92
C VAL A 518 -24.67 -19.50 13.82
N GLY A 519 -24.04 -19.05 12.73
CA GLY A 519 -23.80 -19.84 11.52
C GLY A 519 -24.85 -19.67 10.43
N ASP A 520 -25.96 -18.97 10.68
CA ASP A 520 -26.92 -18.64 9.62
C ASP A 520 -26.24 -17.85 8.50
N GLU A 521 -26.55 -18.20 7.25
CA GLU A 521 -26.11 -17.47 6.06
C GLU A 521 -27.22 -16.56 5.55
N ILE A 522 -26.87 -15.31 5.23
CA ILE A 522 -27.81 -14.27 4.81
C ILE A 522 -27.38 -13.72 3.45
N GLU A 523 -28.23 -13.86 2.43
CA GLU A 523 -28.09 -13.15 1.17
C GLU A 523 -28.34 -11.65 1.40
N VAL A 524 -27.30 -10.84 1.24
CA VAL A 524 -27.34 -9.41 1.56
C VAL A 524 -28.10 -8.65 0.46
N ALA A 525 -29.08 -7.84 0.86
CA ALA A 525 -29.75 -6.89 -0.04
C ALA A 525 -29.14 -5.48 0.06
N GLY A 526 -28.79 -5.02 1.26
CA GLY A 526 -28.16 -3.73 1.48
C GLY A 526 -28.05 -3.35 2.97
N ASN A 527 -27.24 -2.34 3.26
CA ASN A 527 -27.13 -1.70 4.58
C ASN A 527 -27.97 -0.42 4.57
N HIS A 528 -28.77 -0.19 5.62
CA HIS A 528 -29.60 1.01 5.73
C HIS A 528 -28.88 2.19 6.39
N TRP A 529 -27.64 1.98 6.87
CA TRP A 529 -26.81 2.98 7.53
C TRP A 529 -27.45 3.54 8.81
N ASP A 530 -28.23 2.70 9.48
CA ASP A 530 -28.96 2.97 10.74
C ASP A 530 -28.72 1.89 11.80
N GLY A 531 -27.68 1.05 11.62
CA GLY A 531 -27.37 -0.11 12.46
C GLY A 531 -27.99 -1.43 11.99
N TYR A 532 -28.89 -1.38 11.00
CA TYR A 532 -29.55 -2.55 10.43
C TYR A 532 -29.20 -2.74 8.94
N SER A 533 -29.23 -4.00 8.54
CA SER A 533 -29.14 -4.42 7.15
C SER A 533 -30.38 -5.22 6.78
N LYS A 534 -30.69 -5.25 5.49
CA LYS A 534 -31.75 -6.09 4.92
C LYS A 534 -31.13 -7.25 4.16
N GLY A 535 -31.75 -8.42 4.27
CA GLY A 535 -31.29 -9.60 3.55
C GLY A 535 -32.23 -10.78 3.71
N LYS A 536 -31.90 -11.89 3.06
CA LYS A 536 -32.67 -13.13 3.11
C LYS A 536 -31.88 -14.20 3.85
N ASN A 537 -32.39 -14.63 5.00
CA ASN A 537 -31.80 -15.73 5.75
C ASN A 537 -32.05 -17.06 5.00
N LEU A 538 -30.98 -17.79 4.70
CA LEU A 538 -31.04 -19.01 3.90
C LEU A 538 -31.68 -20.18 4.63
N ARG A 539 -31.65 -20.21 5.97
CA ARG A 539 -32.32 -21.23 6.78
C ARG A 539 -33.82 -20.98 6.85
N THR A 540 -34.24 -19.76 7.18
CA THR A 540 -35.67 -19.44 7.39
C THR A 540 -36.41 -19.01 6.12
N LYS A 541 -35.66 -18.70 5.05
CA LYS A 541 -36.14 -18.14 3.76
C LYS A 541 -36.88 -16.81 3.87
N LYS A 542 -36.82 -16.14 5.03
CA LYS A 542 -37.42 -14.81 5.25
C LYS A 542 -36.48 -13.69 4.81
N THR A 543 -37.05 -12.64 4.22
CA THR A 543 -36.34 -11.42 3.85
C THR A 543 -36.79 -10.26 4.74
N LEU A 544 -35.98 -9.91 5.74
CA LEU A 544 -36.30 -8.95 6.80
C LEU A 544 -35.05 -8.16 7.21
N LEU A 545 -35.17 -7.29 8.21
CA LEU A 545 -34.05 -6.57 8.81
C LEU A 545 -33.28 -7.45 9.80
N TYR A 546 -32.00 -7.16 9.98
CA TYR A 546 -31.17 -7.75 11.03
C TYR A 546 -30.08 -6.76 11.47
N PRO A 547 -29.64 -6.80 12.74
CA PRO A 547 -28.57 -5.91 13.21
C PRO A 547 -27.24 -6.22 12.52
N THR A 548 -26.67 -5.23 11.84
CA THR A 548 -25.49 -5.42 10.98
C THR A 548 -24.27 -5.92 11.76
N PHE A 549 -24.07 -5.45 12.99
CA PHE A 549 -22.90 -5.84 13.82
C PHE A 549 -22.87 -7.33 14.22
N LYS A 550 -23.99 -8.05 14.08
CA LYS A 550 -24.12 -9.47 14.46
C LYS A 550 -23.61 -10.44 13.40
N VAL A 551 -23.26 -9.95 12.21
CA VAL A 551 -22.80 -10.77 11.10
C VAL A 551 -21.37 -10.43 10.69
N THR A 552 -20.82 -11.19 9.74
CA THR A 552 -19.60 -10.87 9.01
C THR A 552 -19.73 -11.31 7.56
N THR A 553 -19.02 -10.66 6.63
CA THR A 553 -19.04 -11.01 5.22
C THR A 553 -18.39 -12.37 4.99
N LYS A 554 -19.08 -13.26 4.28
CA LYS A 554 -18.53 -14.53 3.80
C LYS A 554 -17.73 -14.29 2.53
N ILE A 555 -16.57 -14.93 2.43
CA ILE A 555 -15.76 -14.91 1.22
C ILE A 555 -16.17 -16.09 0.35
N GLU A 556 -16.62 -15.77 -0.86
CA GLU A 556 -16.95 -16.78 -1.86
C GLU A 556 -15.69 -17.16 -2.63
N VAL A 557 -15.42 -18.47 -2.71
CA VAL A 557 -14.19 -19.01 -3.27
C VAL A 557 -14.53 -20.13 -4.25
N LEU A 558 -13.85 -20.15 -5.40
CA LEU A 558 -13.92 -21.25 -6.36
C LEU A 558 -12.52 -21.65 -6.84
N PRO A 559 -12.34 -22.88 -7.33
CA PRO A 559 -11.12 -23.28 -8.01
C PRO A 559 -11.03 -22.57 -9.37
N PHE A 560 -9.99 -21.76 -9.53
CA PHE A 560 -9.62 -21.15 -10.82
C PHE A 560 -8.47 -21.97 -11.43
N ALA A 561 -8.14 -21.74 -12.70
CA ALA A 561 -6.90 -22.24 -13.28
C ALA A 561 -5.69 -21.96 -12.34
N SER A 562 -4.91 -23.00 -12.06
CA SER A 562 -3.94 -23.00 -10.95
C SER A 562 -2.61 -22.31 -11.28
N TYR A 563 -2.33 -22.04 -12.56
CA TYR A 563 -1.10 -21.40 -13.06
C TYR A 563 0.18 -21.84 -12.31
N PRO A 564 0.44 -23.16 -12.17
CA PRO A 564 1.42 -23.68 -11.20
C PRO A 564 2.86 -23.24 -11.51
N ASN A 565 3.16 -22.99 -12.79
CA ASN A 565 4.47 -22.53 -13.26
C ASN A 565 4.66 -21.02 -13.14
N ILE A 566 3.61 -20.27 -12.77
CA ILE A 566 3.63 -18.82 -12.65
C ILE A 566 3.63 -18.44 -11.18
N THR A 567 4.80 -18.57 -10.56
CA THR A 567 5.06 -18.12 -9.20
C THR A 567 5.90 -16.83 -9.20
N LEU A 568 5.92 -16.13 -8.08
CA LEU A 568 6.94 -15.13 -7.82
C LEU A 568 8.13 -15.84 -7.21
N ASN A 569 9.29 -15.76 -7.87
CA ASN A 569 10.55 -16.18 -7.25
C ASN A 569 10.70 -15.35 -5.97
N THR A 570 10.91 -16.01 -4.83
CA THR A 570 10.94 -15.42 -3.48
C THR A 570 12.13 -14.50 -3.23
N GLU A 571 12.89 -14.14 -4.26
CA GLU A 571 14.07 -13.29 -4.21
C GLU A 571 13.90 -12.09 -5.16
N ALA A 572 13.34 -11.01 -4.63
CA ALA A 572 13.55 -9.63 -5.09
C ALA A 572 13.21 -8.67 -3.96
#